data_AF-A0A2A6D1P4-F1
#
_entry.id   AF-A0A2A6D1P4-F1
#
_cell.length_a   1.000
_cell.length_b   1.000
_cell.length_c   1.000
_cell.angle_alpha   90.00
_cell.angle_beta   90.00
_cell.angle_gamma   90.00
#
_symmetry.space_group_name_H-M   'P 1'
#
loop_
_entity.id
_entity.type
_entity.pdbx_description
1 polymer ?
#
loop_
_entity_poly.entity_id
_entity_poly.type
_entity_poly.pdbx_seq_one_letter_code
_entity_poly.pdbx_strand_id
1 'polypeptide(L)'
;MASSATPVFVLIYASITIQQALSTWKKPLRVRIIMARICICVAYGYVIVYGFFVYRNEQFTGKTAFCSSYTSHSDILILTNLNVMMVLGVINFLSAIFLLRYNKKVVSDESKSFELSRKFQRVRNLYAAEQFIIIVALHSATHFIHFCLYSFTFYYRPYYTQTQFTILHAVVNIIPYYCLVGPLTFLILIKLGRFRRNDHVRSMIATMHNSNAQEVYFKGLRDAWNQ
;
A
#
# COMPACT_ATOMS: atom_id res chain seq x y z
N MET A 1 -14.16 12.74 10.53
CA MET A 1 -13.44 12.76 9.24
C MET A 1 -12.14 11.94 9.22
N ALA A 2 -11.28 12.02 10.24
CA ALA A 2 -10.03 11.26 10.24
C ALA A 2 -10.25 9.74 10.32
N SER A 3 -11.13 9.27 11.21
CA SER A 3 -11.49 7.86 11.34
C SER A 3 -12.09 7.23 10.06
N SER A 4 -12.65 8.03 9.16
CA SER A 4 -13.16 7.57 7.86
C SER A 4 -12.08 7.51 6.77
N ALA A 5 -10.96 8.22 6.92
CA ALA A 5 -9.87 8.18 5.94
C ALA A 5 -9.03 6.90 6.08
N THR A 6 -8.83 6.40 7.31
CA THR A 6 -8.06 5.18 7.56
C THR A 6 -8.58 3.95 6.81
N PRO A 7 -9.90 3.62 6.83
CA PRO A 7 -10.44 2.53 6.04
C PRO A 7 -10.12 2.64 4.54
N VAL A 8 -10.17 3.84 3.98
CA VAL A 8 -9.87 4.07 2.55
C VAL A 8 -8.46 3.62 2.23
N PHE A 9 -7.47 4.05 3.04
CA PHE A 9 -6.08 3.68 2.82
C PHE A 9 -5.86 2.18 2.98
N VAL A 10 -6.40 1.55 4.03
CA VAL A 10 -6.28 0.10 4.23
C VAL A 10 -6.87 -0.68 3.04
N LEU A 11 -8.06 -0.30 2.57
CA LEU A 11 -8.72 -0.94 1.43
C LEU A 11 -7.99 -0.72 0.11
N ILE A 12 -7.43 0.48 -0.12
CA ILE A 12 -6.58 0.76 -1.28
C ILE A 12 -5.32 -0.10 -1.23
N TYR A 13 -4.66 -0.21 -0.08
CA TYR A 13 -3.46 -1.02 0.04
C TYR A 13 -3.75 -2.51 -0.13
N ALA A 14 -4.86 -3.01 0.41
CA ALA A 14 -5.32 -4.37 0.15
C ALA A 14 -5.57 -4.60 -1.34
N SER A 15 -6.21 -3.64 -2.02
CA SER A 15 -6.47 -3.69 -3.46
C SER A 15 -5.17 -3.77 -4.28
N ILE A 16 -4.15 -2.99 -3.92
CA ILE A 16 -2.85 -3.02 -4.59
C ILE A 16 -2.15 -4.37 -4.33
N THR A 17 -2.18 -4.90 -3.11
CA THR A 17 -1.63 -6.23 -2.80
C THR A 17 -2.32 -7.31 -3.64
N ILE A 18 -3.65 -7.29 -3.76
CA ILE A 18 -4.40 -8.21 -4.63
C ILE A 18 -3.93 -8.08 -6.09
N GLN A 19 -3.79 -6.86 -6.60
CA GLN A 19 -3.32 -6.63 -7.97
C GLN A 19 -1.88 -7.14 -8.21
N GLN A 20 -1.00 -6.97 -7.22
CA GLN A 20 0.35 -7.53 -7.26
C GLN A 20 0.30 -9.05 -7.26
N ALA A 21 -0.58 -9.65 -6.47
CA ALA A 21 -0.77 -11.08 -6.40
C ALA A 21 -1.25 -11.64 -7.76
N LEU A 22 -2.28 -11.04 -8.34
CA LEU A 22 -2.77 -11.42 -9.68
C LEU A 22 -1.68 -11.28 -10.76
N SER A 23 -0.84 -10.25 -10.66
CA SER A 23 0.33 -10.04 -11.53
C SER A 23 1.36 -11.16 -11.39
N THR A 24 1.66 -11.56 -10.14
CA THR A 24 2.58 -12.67 -9.82
C THR A 24 2.13 -14.00 -10.45
N TRP A 25 0.84 -14.33 -10.35
CA TRP A 25 0.25 -15.54 -10.94
C TRP A 25 -0.17 -15.38 -12.41
N LYS A 26 0.26 -14.30 -13.07
CA LYS A 26 0.04 -14.07 -14.52
C LYS A 26 -1.43 -14.18 -14.94
N LYS A 27 -2.36 -13.73 -14.08
CA LYS A 27 -3.77 -13.71 -14.46
C LYS A 27 -3.97 -12.77 -15.66
N PRO A 28 -4.86 -13.10 -16.60
CA PRO A 28 -5.04 -12.32 -17.82
C PRO A 28 -5.46 -10.88 -17.49
N LEU A 29 -5.10 -9.94 -18.37
CA LEU A 29 -5.37 -8.52 -18.17
C LEU A 29 -6.85 -8.23 -17.88
N ARG A 30 -7.76 -8.95 -18.55
CA ARG A 30 -9.21 -8.84 -18.32
C ARG A 30 -9.59 -9.09 -16.85
N VAL A 31 -9.06 -10.17 -16.25
CA VAL A 31 -9.32 -10.50 -14.84
C VAL A 31 -8.76 -9.44 -13.91
N ARG A 32 -7.57 -8.91 -14.20
CA ARG A 32 -6.95 -7.84 -13.40
C ARG A 32 -7.78 -6.56 -13.41
N ILE A 33 -8.27 -6.16 -14.59
CA ILE A 33 -9.13 -4.98 -14.75
C ILE A 33 -10.46 -5.17 -14.01
N ILE A 34 -11.10 -6.33 -14.17
CA ILE A 34 -12.36 -6.64 -13.46
C ILE A 34 -12.13 -6.55 -11.94
N MET A 35 -11.08 -7.20 -11.43
CA MET A 35 -10.79 -7.18 -10.01
C MET A 35 -10.46 -5.77 -9.50
N ALA A 36 -9.75 -4.95 -10.30
CA ALA A 36 -9.44 -3.57 -9.92
C ALA A 36 -10.73 -2.74 -9.77
N ARG A 37 -11.69 -2.91 -10.69
CA ARG A 37 -12.99 -2.24 -10.62
C ARG A 37 -13.78 -2.69 -9.39
N ILE A 38 -13.84 -3.99 -9.12
CA ILE A 38 -14.51 -4.55 -7.94
C ILE A 38 -13.89 -3.98 -6.66
N CYS A 39 -12.56 -3.99 -6.54
CA CYS A 39 -11.83 -3.41 -5.41
C CYS A 39 -12.20 -1.94 -5.16
N ILE A 40 -12.24 -1.12 -6.23
CA ILE A 40 -12.61 0.30 -6.13
C ILE A 40 -14.06 0.46 -5.71
N CYS A 41 -14.99 -0.30 -6.31
CA CYS A 41 -16.41 -0.26 -5.96
C CYS A 41 -16.65 -0.67 -4.50
N VAL A 42 -15.97 -1.71 -4.01
CA VAL A 42 -16.04 -2.15 -2.61
C VAL A 42 -15.50 -1.07 -1.68
N ALA A 43 -14.36 -0.45 -2.01
CA ALA A 43 -13.80 0.62 -1.19
C ALA A 43 -14.75 1.82 -1.09
N TYR A 44 -15.32 2.26 -2.22
CA TYR A 44 -16.30 3.35 -2.23
C TYR A 44 -17.58 2.99 -1.46
N GLY A 45 -18.16 1.82 -1.74
CA GLY A 45 -19.36 1.35 -1.08
C GLY A 45 -19.18 1.26 0.44
N TYR A 46 -18.03 0.73 0.88
CA TYR A 46 -17.69 0.66 2.30
C TYR A 46 -17.68 2.04 2.96
N VAL A 47 -17.04 3.03 2.34
CA VAL A 47 -16.91 4.39 2.89
C VAL A 47 -18.27 5.08 2.98
N ILE A 48 -19.13 4.91 1.97
CA ILE A 48 -20.49 5.47 1.97
C ILE A 48 -21.32 4.84 3.09
N VAL A 49 -21.32 3.51 3.19
CA VAL A 49 -22.09 2.77 4.20
C VAL A 49 -21.59 3.11 5.61
N TYR A 50 -20.27 3.09 5.83
CA TYR A 50 -19.67 3.45 7.10
C TYR A 50 -19.97 4.90 7.48
N GLY A 51 -19.80 5.84 6.55
CA GLY A 51 -20.13 7.25 6.77
C GLY A 51 -21.59 7.43 7.14
N PHE A 52 -22.51 6.79 6.41
CA PHE A 52 -23.93 6.85 6.73
C PHE A 52 -24.20 6.37 8.16
N PHE A 53 -23.69 5.21 8.57
CA PHE A 53 -23.93 4.69 9.92
C PHE A 53 -23.32 5.55 11.04
N VAL A 54 -22.17 6.17 10.79
CA VAL A 54 -21.50 7.04 11.77
C VAL A 54 -22.21 8.39 11.92
N TYR A 55 -22.61 9.02 10.81
CA TYR A 55 -23.09 10.40 10.82
C TYR A 55 -24.62 10.56 10.76
N ARG A 56 -25.41 9.51 10.49
CA ARG A 56 -26.87 9.63 10.30
C ARG A 56 -27.63 10.22 11.50
N ASN A 57 -27.11 10.07 12.70
CA ASN A 57 -27.76 10.49 13.94
C ASN A 57 -27.21 11.85 14.45
N GLU A 58 -26.27 12.47 13.74
CA GLU A 58 -25.72 13.76 14.15
C GLU A 58 -26.67 14.90 13.78
N GLN A 59 -27.01 15.73 14.76
CA GLN A 59 -27.83 16.92 14.55
C GLN A 59 -26.96 18.04 13.99
N PHE A 60 -27.19 18.42 12.73
CA PHE A 60 -26.46 19.50 12.05
C PHE A 60 -26.93 20.92 12.43
N THR A 61 -27.42 21.10 13.66
CA THR A 61 -27.99 22.38 14.14
C THR A 61 -27.01 23.09 15.08
N GLY A 62 -26.50 24.27 14.68
CA GLY A 62 -25.69 25.16 15.55
C GLY A 62 -24.37 25.64 14.95
N LYS A 63 -23.60 26.43 15.72
CA LYS A 63 -22.24 26.92 15.39
C LYS A 63 -21.12 25.98 15.87
N THR A 64 -21.42 24.72 16.16
CA THR A 64 -20.42 23.76 16.62
C THR A 64 -19.50 23.38 15.48
N ALA A 65 -18.18 23.58 15.67
CA ALA A 65 -17.18 23.16 14.70
C ALA A 65 -17.33 21.65 14.43
N PHE A 66 -17.50 21.30 13.16
CA PHE A 66 -17.76 19.95 12.62
C PHE A 66 -16.64 18.91 12.86
N CYS A 67 -15.76 19.13 13.84
CA CYS A 67 -14.53 18.38 14.01
C CYS A 67 -14.63 17.18 14.97
N SER A 68 -15.64 17.10 15.83
CA SER A 68 -15.81 15.96 16.74
C SER A 68 -17.14 15.24 16.49
N SER A 69 -17.13 14.29 15.56
CA SER A 69 -18.18 13.27 15.40
C SER A 69 -18.15 12.27 16.55
N TYR A 70 -18.18 12.80 17.77
CA TYR A 70 -17.91 12.09 19.00
C TYR A 70 -19.18 12.10 19.84
N THR A 71 -20.14 11.27 19.40
CA THR A 71 -21.32 10.92 20.18
C THR A 71 -21.10 9.55 20.79
N SER A 72 -21.64 9.27 21.97
CA SER A 72 -21.46 7.96 22.63
C SER A 72 -21.87 6.78 21.74
N HIS A 73 -22.79 6.99 20.78
CA HIS A 73 -23.19 5.98 19.79
C HIS A 73 -22.17 5.84 18.64
N SER A 74 -21.58 6.93 18.14
CA SER A 74 -20.56 6.87 17.08
C SER A 74 -19.23 6.31 17.59
N ASP A 75 -18.92 6.48 18.88
CA ASP A 75 -17.67 6.01 19.50
C ASP A 75 -17.45 4.50 19.35
N ILE A 76 -18.48 3.70 19.63
CA ILE A 76 -18.41 2.23 19.54
C ILE A 76 -18.18 1.79 18.09
N LEU A 77 -18.87 2.43 17.14
CA LEU A 77 -18.71 2.14 15.70
C LEU A 77 -17.31 2.52 15.21
N ILE A 78 -16.80 3.67 15.63
CA ILE A 78 -15.45 4.15 15.26
C ILE A 78 -14.39 3.19 15.82
N LEU A 79 -14.49 2.82 17.10
CA LEU A 79 -13.54 1.90 17.74
C LEU A 79 -13.59 0.51 17.11
N THR A 80 -14.78 -0.01 16.83
CA THR A 80 -14.95 -1.30 16.16
C THR A 80 -14.31 -1.28 14.77
N ASN A 81 -14.58 -0.23 13.99
CA ASN A 81 -13.99 -0.06 12.67
C ASN A 81 -12.46 0.06 12.73
N LEU A 82 -11.91 0.82 13.69
CA LEU A 82 -10.47 0.96 13.87
C LEU A 82 -9.80 -0.40 14.15
N ASN A 83 -10.41 -1.23 15.02
CA ASN A 83 -9.94 -2.59 15.29
C ASN A 83 -9.98 -3.48 14.03
N VAL A 84 -11.10 -3.48 13.30
CA VAL A 84 -11.24 -4.27 12.06
C VAL A 84 -10.20 -3.85 11.02
N MET A 85 -10.01 -2.54 10.83
CA MET A 85 -9.01 -2.01 9.90
C MET A 85 -7.58 -2.30 10.35
N MET A 86 -7.33 -2.38 11.66
CA MET A 86 -6.02 -2.76 12.19
C MET A 86 -5.70 -4.20 11.81
N VAL A 87 -6.63 -5.13 12.08
CA VAL A 87 -6.47 -6.54 11.74
C VAL A 87 -6.27 -6.71 10.22
N LEU A 88 -7.11 -6.05 9.41
CA LEU A 88 -6.98 -6.07 7.96
C LEU A 88 -5.63 -5.48 7.48
N GLY A 89 -5.18 -4.40 8.11
CA GLY A 89 -3.88 -3.78 7.84
C GLY A 89 -2.71 -4.72 8.11
N VAL A 90 -2.72 -5.41 9.26
CA VAL A 90 -1.71 -6.42 9.62
C VAL A 90 -1.72 -7.59 8.62
N ILE A 91 -2.89 -8.14 8.31
CA ILE A 91 -3.03 -9.22 7.32
C ILE A 91 -2.49 -8.78 5.95
N ASN A 92 -2.83 -7.56 5.52
CA ASN A 92 -2.36 -7.02 4.25
C ASN A 92 -0.84 -6.83 4.23
N PHE A 93 -0.24 -6.31 5.32
CA PHE A 93 1.20 -6.14 5.43
C PHE A 93 1.93 -7.48 5.36
N LEU A 94 1.47 -8.48 6.12
CA LEU A 94 2.03 -9.84 6.07
C LEU A 94 1.90 -10.45 4.66
N SER A 95 0.73 -10.31 4.03
CA SER A 95 0.49 -10.78 2.66
C SER A 95 1.44 -10.14 1.66
N ALA A 96 1.70 -8.83 1.78
CA ALA A 96 2.67 -8.13 0.94
C ALA A 96 4.11 -8.64 1.16
N ILE A 97 4.53 -8.92 2.40
CA ILE A 97 5.84 -9.52 2.70
C ILE A 97 5.95 -10.91 2.07
N PHE A 98 4.94 -11.76 2.25
CA PHE A 98 4.93 -13.11 1.68
C PHE A 98 5.01 -13.07 0.15
N LEU A 99 4.22 -12.19 -0.47
CA LEU A 99 4.22 -12.01 -1.91
C LEU A 99 5.59 -11.51 -2.43
N LEU A 100 6.23 -10.59 -1.69
CA LEU A 100 7.57 -10.10 -2.03
C LEU A 100 8.60 -11.22 -1.95
N ARG A 101 8.62 -11.99 -0.85
CA ARG A 101 9.53 -13.13 -0.68
C ARG A 101 9.33 -14.19 -1.75
N TYR A 102 8.07 -14.51 -2.06
CA TYR A 102 7.72 -15.45 -3.11
C TYR A 102 8.22 -14.97 -4.49
N ASN A 103 7.98 -13.71 -4.83
CA ASN A 103 8.46 -13.13 -6.08
C ASN A 103 9.99 -13.15 -6.18
N LYS A 104 10.72 -12.86 -5.10
CA LYS A 104 12.19 -12.96 -5.08
C LYS A 104 12.66 -14.39 -5.33
N LYS A 105 12.07 -15.37 -4.65
CA LYS A 105 12.41 -16.79 -4.82
C LYS A 105 12.19 -17.23 -6.27
N VAL A 106 11.01 -16.92 -6.82
CA VAL A 106 10.65 -17.32 -8.18
C VAL A 106 11.56 -16.68 -9.24
N VAL A 107 11.97 -15.41 -9.07
CA VAL A 107 12.92 -14.76 -9.98
C VAL A 107 14.31 -15.40 -9.88
N SER A 108 14.73 -15.80 -8.68
CA SER A 108 15.98 -16.55 -8.47
C SER A 108 15.94 -17.92 -9.16
N ASP A 109 14.82 -18.65 -9.05
CA ASP A 109 14.68 -19.96 -9.67
C ASP A 109 14.63 -19.86 -11.21
N GLU A 110 13.92 -18.86 -11.76
CA GLU A 110 13.84 -18.62 -13.21
C GLU A 110 15.09 -17.99 -13.80
N SER A 111 16.03 -17.50 -12.99
CA SER A 111 17.30 -16.93 -13.47
C SER A 111 18.12 -17.92 -14.31
N LYS A 112 17.83 -19.22 -14.18
CA LYS A 112 18.41 -20.34 -14.95
C LYS A 112 17.75 -20.56 -16.32
N SER A 113 16.61 -19.92 -16.61
CA SER A 113 15.87 -20.05 -17.87
C SER A 113 16.13 -18.86 -18.81
N PHE A 114 16.25 -19.12 -20.12
CA PHE A 114 16.65 -18.14 -21.14
C PHE A 114 15.51 -17.21 -21.64
N GLU A 115 14.29 -17.27 -21.08
CA GLU A 115 13.18 -16.41 -21.51
C GLU A 115 13.31 -14.97 -20.98
N LEU A 116 14.01 -14.12 -21.75
CA LEU A 116 14.34 -12.73 -21.38
C LEU A 116 13.10 -11.85 -21.11
N SER A 117 12.06 -11.95 -21.94
CA SER A 117 10.83 -11.15 -21.83
C SER A 117 10.08 -11.42 -20.51
N ARG A 118 9.97 -12.70 -20.14
CA ARG A 118 9.32 -13.15 -18.91
C ARG A 118 10.08 -12.68 -17.66
N LYS A 119 11.40 -12.79 -17.69
CA LYS A 119 12.28 -12.30 -16.62
C LYS A 119 12.15 -10.79 -16.43
N PHE A 120 12.15 -10.02 -17.52
CA PHE A 120 12.03 -8.56 -17.47
C PHE A 120 10.70 -8.11 -16.81
N GLN A 121 9.58 -8.73 -17.20
CA GLN A 121 8.28 -8.39 -16.62
C GLN A 121 8.21 -8.68 -15.11
N ARG A 122 8.77 -9.80 -14.66
CA ARG A 122 8.80 -10.16 -13.23
C ARG A 122 9.73 -9.28 -12.41
N VAL A 123 10.91 -8.96 -12.93
CA VAL A 123 11.84 -8.02 -12.28
C VAL A 123 11.19 -6.65 -12.13
N ARG A 124 10.44 -6.18 -13.14
CA ARG A 124 9.70 -4.92 -13.06
C ARG A 124 8.59 -4.95 -12.00
N ASN A 125 7.87 -6.06 -11.89
CA ASN A 125 6.86 -6.28 -10.85
C ASN A 125 7.50 -6.32 -9.45
N LEU A 126 8.68 -6.93 -9.32
CA LEU A 126 9.44 -7.00 -8.08
C LEU A 126 9.86 -5.62 -7.59
N TYR A 127 10.42 -4.77 -8.47
CA TYR A 127 10.78 -3.40 -8.08
C TYR A 127 9.58 -2.57 -7.63
N ALA A 128 8.42 -2.73 -8.30
CA ALA A 128 7.20 -2.07 -7.88
C ALA A 128 6.73 -2.56 -6.49
N ALA A 129 6.82 -3.87 -6.23
CA ALA A 129 6.49 -4.44 -4.93
C ALA A 129 7.46 -3.99 -3.82
N GLU A 130 8.76 -3.84 -4.11
CA GLU A 130 9.77 -3.33 -3.18
C GLU A 130 9.56 -1.86 -2.80
N GLN A 131 9.06 -1.03 -3.72
CA GLN A 131 8.69 0.34 -3.35
C GLN A 131 7.41 0.36 -2.53
N PHE A 132 6.45 -0.48 -2.91
CA PHE A 132 5.14 -0.54 -2.25
C PHE A 132 5.24 -1.02 -0.80
N ILE A 133 6.10 -2.00 -0.49
CA ILE A 133 6.26 -2.52 0.87
C ILE A 133 6.68 -1.43 1.86
N ILE A 134 7.51 -0.46 1.44
CA ILE A 134 7.95 0.65 2.28
C ILE A 134 6.75 1.53 2.67
N ILE A 135 5.82 1.73 1.73
CA ILE A 135 4.64 2.57 1.93
C ILE A 135 3.63 1.85 2.81
N VAL A 136 3.42 0.55 2.59
CA VAL A 136 2.56 -0.26 3.46
C VAL A 136 3.15 -0.35 4.87
N ALA A 137 4.48 -0.45 5.02
CA ALA A 137 5.15 -0.42 6.32
C ALA A 137 4.94 0.92 7.03
N LEU A 138 5.15 2.04 6.33
CA LEU A 138 4.89 3.38 6.87
C LEU A 138 3.43 3.53 7.30
N HIS A 139 2.49 3.13 6.44
CA HIS A 139 1.06 3.14 6.78
C HIS A 139 0.76 2.29 8.02
N SER A 140 1.28 1.06 8.08
CA SER A 140 1.03 0.14 9.19
C SER A 140 1.58 0.70 10.50
N ALA A 141 2.78 1.30 10.47
CA ALA A 141 3.37 1.94 11.64
C ALA A 141 2.55 3.16 12.10
N THR A 142 2.18 4.04 11.17
CA THR A 142 1.33 5.21 11.51
C THR A 142 -0.03 4.76 12.04
N HIS A 143 -0.66 3.78 11.41
CA HIS A 143 -1.95 3.27 11.84
C HIS A 143 -1.85 2.60 13.21
N PHE A 144 -0.78 1.86 13.48
CA PHE A 144 -0.50 1.27 14.80
C PHE A 144 -0.36 2.34 15.89
N ILE A 145 0.44 3.37 15.64
CA ILE A 145 0.59 4.51 16.56
C ILE A 145 -0.78 5.17 16.80
N HIS A 146 -1.55 5.44 15.74
CA HIS A 146 -2.87 6.02 15.86
C HIS A 146 -3.81 5.15 16.71
N PHE A 147 -3.82 3.85 16.47
CA PHE A 147 -4.60 2.88 17.23
C PHE A 147 -4.22 2.84 18.71
N CYS A 148 -2.92 2.81 19.02
CA CYS A 148 -2.44 2.83 20.40
C CYS A 148 -2.83 4.12 21.12
N LEU A 149 -2.62 5.27 20.49
CA LEU A 149 -2.97 6.56 21.06
C LEU A 149 -4.49 6.68 21.25
N TYR A 150 -5.29 6.24 20.28
CA TYR A 150 -6.75 6.26 20.38
C TYR A 150 -7.28 5.32 21.46
N SER A 151 -6.72 4.11 21.56
CA SER A 151 -7.09 3.16 22.61
C SER A 151 -6.71 3.67 23.99
N PHE A 152 -5.54 4.31 24.11
CA PHE A 152 -5.10 4.97 25.34
C PHE A 152 -6.06 6.10 25.73
N THR A 153 -6.37 7.03 24.84
CA THR A 153 -7.30 8.14 25.16
C THR A 153 -8.69 7.65 25.52
N PHE A 154 -9.16 6.58 24.87
CA PHE A 154 -10.44 5.95 25.20
C PHE A 154 -10.43 5.30 26.59
N TYR A 155 -9.39 4.54 26.93
CA TYR A 155 -9.28 3.87 28.23
C TYR A 155 -9.22 4.86 29.39
N TYR A 156 -8.49 5.96 29.23
CA TYR A 156 -8.35 7.00 30.26
C TYR A 156 -9.46 8.06 30.22
N ARG A 157 -10.48 7.92 29.37
CA ARG A 157 -11.61 8.87 29.25
C ARG A 157 -12.22 9.28 30.60
N PRO A 158 -12.46 8.38 31.58
CA PRO A 158 -13.08 8.75 32.85
C PRO A 158 -12.26 9.75 33.69
N TYR A 159 -10.96 9.86 33.44
CA TYR A 159 -10.04 10.72 34.18
C TYR A 159 -9.93 12.13 33.60
N TYR A 160 -10.54 12.39 32.43
CA TYR A 160 -10.44 13.69 31.74
C TYR A 160 -11.78 14.41 31.74
N THR A 161 -11.73 15.74 31.89
CA THR A 161 -12.87 16.60 31.55
C THR A 161 -13.16 16.55 30.05
N GLN A 162 -14.39 16.87 29.65
CA GLN A 162 -14.80 16.86 28.23
C GLN A 162 -13.90 17.73 27.34
N THR A 163 -13.47 18.89 27.84
CA THR A 163 -12.57 19.81 27.12
C THR A 163 -11.17 19.21 26.96
N GLN A 164 -10.59 18.65 28.03
CA GLN A 164 -9.28 18.00 27.97
C GLN A 164 -9.28 16.81 27.02
N PHE A 165 -10.34 15.99 27.06
CA PHE A 165 -10.50 14.86 26.16
C PHE A 165 -10.57 15.32 24.70
N THR A 166 -11.33 16.38 24.42
CA THR A 166 -11.47 16.93 23.05
C THR A 166 -10.14 17.44 22.50
N ILE A 167 -9.37 18.17 23.31
CA ILE A 167 -8.04 18.69 22.94
C ILE A 167 -7.07 17.52 22.73
N LEU A 168 -7.01 16.58 23.66
CA LEU A 168 -6.13 15.41 23.57
C LEU A 168 -6.43 14.58 22.32
N HIS A 169 -7.71 14.35 22.04
CA HIS A 169 -8.17 13.63 20.86
C HIS A 169 -7.82 14.39 19.56
N ALA A 170 -7.92 15.71 19.55
CA ALA A 170 -7.49 16.53 18.40
C ALA A 170 -5.97 16.43 18.15
N VAL A 171 -5.16 16.43 19.20
CA VAL A 171 -3.69 16.30 19.10
C VAL A 171 -3.28 14.90 18.65
N VAL A 172 -3.95 13.85 19.15
CA VAL A 172 -3.73 12.44 18.78
C VAL A 172 -4.14 12.14 17.33
N ASN A 173 -4.87 13.05 16.68
CA ASN A 173 -5.31 12.88 15.31
C ASN A 173 -4.17 13.11 14.31
N ILE A 174 -3.37 12.07 14.09
CA ILE A 174 -2.22 12.10 13.19
C ILE A 174 -2.59 11.92 11.69
N ILE A 175 -3.85 11.60 11.40
CA ILE A 175 -4.30 11.21 10.06
C ILE A 175 -4.19 12.34 9.02
N PRO A 176 -4.54 13.61 9.31
CA PRO A 176 -4.35 14.71 8.35
C PRO A 176 -2.89 14.86 7.90
N TYR A 177 -1.94 14.65 8.81
CA TYR A 177 -0.51 14.68 8.49
C TYR A 177 -0.11 13.50 7.60
N TYR A 178 -0.65 12.31 7.88
CA TYR A 178 -0.42 11.13 7.04
C TYR A 178 -0.93 11.32 5.60
N CYS A 179 -2.07 12.00 5.41
CA CYS A 179 -2.60 12.30 4.08
C CYS A 179 -1.65 13.17 3.23
N LEU A 180 -0.77 13.95 3.87
CA LEU A 180 0.26 14.73 3.18
C LEU A 180 1.57 13.94 3.02
N VAL A 181 2.00 13.25 4.07
CA VAL A 181 3.26 12.47 4.07
C VAL A 181 3.18 11.27 3.12
N GLY A 182 2.06 10.54 3.10
CA GLY A 182 1.90 9.33 2.28
C GLY A 182 2.15 9.56 0.78
N PRO A 183 1.43 10.50 0.13
CA PRO A 183 1.67 10.85 -1.27
C PRO A 183 3.09 11.38 -1.53
N LEU A 184 3.64 12.17 -0.61
CA LEU A 184 5.01 12.69 -0.74
C LEU A 184 6.04 11.56 -0.72
N THR A 185 5.93 10.62 0.22
CA THR A 185 6.75 9.42 0.28
C THR A 185 6.62 8.59 -0.99
N PHE A 186 5.39 8.42 -1.50
CA PHE A 186 5.14 7.72 -2.77
C PHE A 186 5.86 8.38 -3.95
N LEU A 187 5.80 9.71 -4.06
CA LEU A 187 6.49 10.48 -5.11
C LEU A 187 8.01 10.36 -5.01
N ILE A 188 8.57 10.46 -3.79
CA ILE A 188 10.00 10.32 -3.55
C ILE A 188 10.47 8.92 -3.96
N LEU A 189 9.74 7.87 -3.53
CA LEU A 189 10.09 6.49 -3.86
C LEU A 189 10.03 6.23 -5.36
N ILE A 190 9.04 6.77 -6.08
CA ILE A 190 8.98 6.68 -7.55
C ILE A 190 10.21 7.31 -8.20
N LYS A 191 10.58 8.53 -7.78
CA LYS A 191 11.77 9.21 -8.32
C LYS A 191 13.04 8.39 -8.04
N LEU A 192 13.24 7.95 -6.80
CA LEU A 192 14.40 7.13 -6.41
C LEU A 192 14.47 5.80 -7.17
N GLY A 193 13.35 5.10 -7.35
CA GLY A 193 13.35 3.84 -8.08
C GLY A 193 13.55 4.02 -9.59
N ARG A 194 13.20 5.18 -10.17
CA ARG A 194 13.56 5.51 -11.55
C ARG A 194 15.09 5.63 -11.70
N PHE A 195 15.75 6.29 -10.75
CA PHE A 195 17.22 6.38 -10.74
C PHE A 195 17.86 5.00 -10.60
N ARG A 196 17.45 4.22 -9.58
CA ARG A 196 18.00 2.87 -9.35
C ARG A 196 17.78 1.92 -10.54
N ARG A 197 16.65 2.03 -11.25
CA ARG A 197 16.41 1.27 -12.49
C ARG A 197 17.35 1.70 -13.62
N ASN A 198 17.54 3.00 -13.81
CA ASN A 198 18.44 3.51 -14.84
C ASN A 198 19.89 3.07 -14.57
N ASP A 199 20.31 3.10 -13.30
CA ASP A 199 21.64 2.66 -12.90
C ASP A 199 21.82 1.15 -13.09
N HIS A 200 20.80 0.34 -12.78
CA HIS A 200 20.85 -1.11 -13.01
C HIS A 200 20.90 -1.44 -14.51
N VAL A 201 20.17 -0.71 -15.37
CA VAL A 201 20.25 -0.88 -16.83
C VAL A 201 21.62 -0.46 -17.35
N ARG A 202 22.16 0.68 -16.89
CA ARG A 202 23.51 1.13 -17.24
C ARG A 202 24.57 0.13 -16.80
N SER A 203 24.45 -0.42 -15.60
CA SER A 203 25.29 -1.49 -15.07
C SER A 203 25.23 -2.73 -15.97
N MET A 204 24.04 -3.21 -16.35
CA MET A 204 23.92 -4.35 -17.25
C MET A 204 24.56 -4.08 -18.62
N ILE A 205 24.39 -2.89 -19.20
CA ILE A 205 25.02 -2.49 -20.47
C ILE A 205 26.54 -2.41 -20.32
N ALA A 206 27.06 -1.80 -19.25
CA ALA A 206 28.49 -1.71 -19.00
C ALA A 206 29.13 -3.09 -18.78
N THR A 207 28.41 -3.99 -18.09
CA THR A 207 28.85 -5.39 -17.92
C THR A 207 28.81 -6.15 -19.24
N MET A 208 27.82 -5.90 -20.10
CA MET A 208 27.79 -6.44 -21.48
C MET A 208 28.92 -5.89 -22.36
N HIS A 209 29.33 -4.65 -22.16
CA HIS A 209 30.45 -4.05 -22.88
C HIS A 209 31.81 -4.61 -22.42
N ASN A 210 31.94 -5.02 -21.15
CA ASN A 210 33.17 -5.60 -20.59
C ASN A 210 33.24 -7.12 -20.68
N SER A 211 32.10 -7.81 -20.71
CA SER A 211 32.07 -9.25 -21.03
C SER A 211 32.15 -9.41 -22.54
N ASN A 212 32.79 -10.48 -23.02
CA ASN A 212 32.85 -10.90 -24.43
C ASN A 212 31.47 -11.19 -25.07
N ALA A 213 30.39 -10.48 -24.72
CA ALA A 213 29.05 -10.59 -25.28
C ALA A 213 29.03 -10.22 -26.77
N GLN A 214 29.89 -9.29 -27.20
CA GLN A 214 30.15 -9.05 -28.62
C GLN A 214 30.72 -10.32 -29.28
N GLU A 215 31.67 -10.98 -28.62
CA GLU A 215 32.28 -12.24 -29.07
C GLU A 215 31.28 -13.41 -29.13
N VAL A 216 30.39 -13.55 -28.15
CA VAL A 216 29.35 -14.60 -28.11
C VAL A 216 28.27 -14.34 -29.18
N TYR A 217 27.86 -13.09 -29.38
CA TYR A 217 26.89 -12.71 -30.41
C TYR A 217 27.48 -12.86 -31.83
N PHE A 218 28.74 -12.45 -32.04
CA PHE A 218 29.45 -12.64 -33.30
C PHE A 218 29.83 -14.10 -33.56
N LYS A 219 30.08 -14.91 -32.52
CA LYS A 219 30.31 -16.35 -32.67
C LYS A 219 29.04 -17.07 -33.14
N GLY A 220 27.88 -16.76 -32.54
CA GLY A 220 26.60 -17.30 -33.00
C GLY A 220 26.24 -16.92 -34.43
N LEU A 221 26.52 -15.67 -34.85
CA LEU A 221 26.32 -15.22 -36.24
C LEU A 221 27.28 -15.88 -37.23
N ARG A 222 28.54 -16.10 -36.85
CA ARG A 222 29.56 -16.75 -37.68
C ARG A 222 29.25 -18.22 -37.93
N ASP A 223 28.82 -18.94 -36.88
CA ASP A 223 28.48 -20.35 -36.97
C ASP A 223 27.21 -20.56 -37.83
N ALA A 224 26.29 -19.59 -37.84
CA ALA A 224 25.11 -19.58 -38.72
C ALA A 224 25.41 -19.20 -40.18
N TRP A 225 26.51 -18.50 -40.46
CA TRP A 225 26.92 -18.12 -41.81
C TRP A 225 27.78 -19.20 -42.50
N ASN A 226 28.41 -20.07 -41.71
CA ASN A 226 29.25 -21.17 -42.19
C ASN A 226 28.47 -22.50 -42.35
N GLN A 227 27.15 -22.49 -42.13
CA GLN A 227 26.23 -23.55 -42.55
C GLN A 227 25.57 -23.16 -43.87
#